data_AF-A0A7K2VG31-F1
#
_entry.id   AF-A0A7K2VG31-F1
#
_cell.length_a   1.000
_cell.length_b   1.000
_cell.length_c   1.000
_cell.angle_alpha   90.00
_cell.angle_beta   90.00
_cell.angle_gamma   90.00
#
_symmetry.space_group_name_H-M   'P 1'
#
loop_
_entity.id
_entity.type
_entity.pdbx_description
1 polymer ?
#
loop_
_entity_poly.entity_id
_entity_poly.type
_entity_poly.pdbx_seq_one_letter_code
_entity_poly.pdbx_strand_id
1 'polypeptide(L)'
;MRELGTPSKLVVSSTPELAEEVEKEARERVGPKRGASYLYRKPVYAIPSELFSGIESSPAEVLRELGLATTFVTASPFADIARHWAHVRYCATLRSNRKKVLALTQAGSDIVHHHKVAQSEQLGIGLALVVAKRVLERKYPGWLFSSVDVDVALNAGFIEGVGLVRQKNKATMRPDYFLVGRRAGGGNSGCKVYVLECKGTHGNAYHSKQQLATASLQVGSIEVGARTLPSLIVASRLSTKGVSVDVLDPPGDDDLWDGESEEFDALISEDPGPQQWTSGKPTFEQFFARQRELLGVGEFQPNEADLEVARTEYEASVGELPVLFQVPEDGKKWLFRILARNATHSVLRFAGDNTAASQFASTRTADYQRLPLDDLAPDWQTFTVSSESNIDSHRFVGVEYSMPLPNGASLEIFRGVEKGMYERLREGRVSAYLRRARQLRGSWAPVVTGAAANGPQHQAVSVGSDGTGLRIRVV
;
A
#
# COMPACT_ATOMS: atom_id res chain seq x y z
N MET A 1 7.55 -23.05 11.15
CA MET A 1 7.19 -23.23 9.73
C MET A 1 5.69 -23.44 9.52
N ARG A 2 5.08 -24.50 10.07
CA ARG A 2 3.62 -24.70 9.95
C ARG A 2 2.77 -23.48 10.32
N GLU A 3 3.10 -22.80 11.42
CA GLU A 3 2.36 -21.60 11.85
C GLU A 3 2.48 -20.41 10.88
N LEU A 4 3.59 -20.29 10.14
CA LEU A 4 3.78 -19.23 9.14
C LEU A 4 2.83 -19.38 7.95
N GLY A 5 2.57 -20.62 7.55
CA GLY A 5 1.66 -20.92 6.45
C GLY A 5 0.20 -20.98 6.89
N THR A 6 -0.10 -21.24 8.16
CA THR A 6 -1.48 -21.53 8.60
C THR A 6 -2.38 -20.29 8.51
N PRO A 7 -3.46 -20.29 7.68
CA PRO A 7 -4.45 -19.22 7.67
C PRO A 7 -5.12 -19.11 9.03
N SER A 8 -5.36 -17.88 9.43
CA SER A 8 -6.08 -17.54 10.65
C SER A 8 -7.05 -16.41 10.37
N LYS A 9 -8.14 -16.36 11.12
CA LYS A 9 -9.10 -15.26 11.04
C LYS A 9 -8.41 -13.95 11.42
N LEU A 10 -8.67 -12.90 10.63
CA LEU A 10 -8.39 -11.52 11.02
C LEU A 10 -9.65 -10.94 11.65
N VAL A 11 -9.51 -10.34 12.83
CA VAL A 11 -10.64 -9.66 13.49
C VAL A 11 -10.75 -8.26 12.90
N VAL A 12 -11.54 -8.14 11.82
CA VAL A 12 -11.77 -6.87 11.13
C VAL A 12 -13.07 -6.23 11.62
N SER A 13 -13.03 -4.93 11.92
CA SER A 13 -14.16 -4.14 12.39
C SER A 13 -14.33 -2.87 11.56
N SER A 14 -15.56 -2.60 11.16
CA SER A 14 -15.98 -1.32 10.61
C SER A 14 -17.43 -1.13 11.01
N THR A 15 -17.70 -0.19 11.92
CA THR A 15 -19.06 0.06 12.41
C THR A 15 -19.35 1.57 12.43
N PRO A 16 -20.63 1.97 12.31
CA PRO A 16 -21.00 3.38 12.44
C PRO A 16 -20.51 3.99 13.75
N GLU A 17 -20.57 3.24 14.85
CA GLU A 17 -20.10 3.70 16.17
C GLU A 17 -18.60 3.96 16.17
N LEU A 18 -17.80 3.11 15.51
CA LEU A 18 -16.36 3.36 15.35
C LEU A 18 -16.12 4.64 14.55
N ALA A 19 -16.86 4.86 13.46
CA ALA A 19 -16.72 6.07 12.65
C ALA A 19 -17.08 7.33 13.48
N GLU A 20 -18.19 7.30 14.22
CA GLU A 20 -18.59 8.38 15.12
C GLU A 20 -17.58 8.64 16.23
N GLU A 21 -17.02 7.59 16.83
CA GLU A 21 -15.98 7.73 17.85
C GLU A 21 -14.69 8.34 17.29
N VAL A 22 -14.31 7.98 16.06
CA VAL A 22 -13.16 8.57 15.37
C VAL A 22 -13.42 10.02 15.03
N GLU A 23 -14.61 10.36 14.52
CA GLU A 23 -15.05 11.74 14.26
C GLU A 23 -15.03 12.60 15.53
N LYS A 24 -15.49 12.03 16.65
CA LYS A 24 -15.43 12.68 17.97
C LYS A 24 -14.00 12.92 18.42
N GLU A 25 -13.14 11.90 18.35
CA GLU A 25 -11.72 12.03 18.72
C GLU A 25 -11.01 13.05 17.82
N ALA A 26 -11.36 13.08 16.53
CA ALA A 26 -10.85 14.04 15.57
C ALA A 26 -11.21 15.47 16.00
N ARG A 27 -12.47 15.72 16.39
CA ARG A 27 -12.95 17.04 16.82
C ARG A 27 -12.39 17.47 18.18
N GLU A 28 -12.37 16.59 19.17
CA GLU A 28 -12.08 16.95 20.56
C GLU A 28 -10.57 16.97 20.87
N ARG A 29 -9.76 16.21 20.12
CA ARG A 29 -8.33 15.99 20.47
C ARG A 29 -7.37 16.31 19.34
N VAL A 30 -7.68 15.93 18.11
CA VAL A 30 -6.80 16.19 16.96
C VAL A 30 -6.97 17.64 16.48
N GLY A 31 -8.21 18.11 16.37
CA GLY A 31 -8.56 19.47 15.93
C GLY A 31 -7.83 20.57 16.69
N PRO A 32 -7.94 20.63 18.03
CA PRO A 32 -7.25 21.66 18.83
C PRO A 32 -5.73 21.68 18.68
N LYS A 33 -5.12 20.53 18.37
CA LYS A 33 -3.66 20.43 18.15
C LYS A 33 -3.23 20.80 16.74
N ARG A 34 -4.12 20.62 15.77
CA ARG A 34 -3.85 20.78 14.34
C ARG A 34 -4.37 22.10 13.77
N GLY A 35 -5.13 22.87 14.56
CA GLY A 35 -5.63 24.18 14.16
C GLY A 35 -6.48 24.07 12.90
N ALA A 36 -6.33 25.03 11.99
CA ALA A 36 -7.13 25.03 10.77
C ALA A 36 -6.81 23.87 9.81
N SER A 37 -5.65 23.21 9.91
CA SER A 37 -5.38 22.03 9.06
C SER A 37 -6.39 20.91 9.28
N TYR A 38 -6.95 20.81 10.49
CA TYR A 38 -7.99 19.85 10.84
C TYR A 38 -9.25 19.97 9.98
N LEU A 39 -9.60 21.20 9.62
CA LEU A 39 -10.76 21.55 8.80
C LEU A 39 -10.66 21.02 7.37
N TYR A 40 -9.49 20.52 6.95
CA TYR A 40 -9.28 19.97 5.62
C TYR A 40 -9.30 18.42 5.56
N ARG A 41 -9.60 17.74 6.67
CA ARG A 41 -9.69 16.27 6.68
C ARG A 41 -10.82 15.76 5.78
N LYS A 42 -10.81 14.47 5.49
CA LYS A 42 -11.97 13.78 4.93
C LYS A 42 -12.90 13.29 6.05
N PRO A 43 -14.23 13.29 5.85
CA PRO A 43 -15.13 12.57 6.74
C PRO A 43 -14.85 11.06 6.66
N VAL A 44 -15.13 10.31 7.73
CA VAL A 44 -14.92 8.85 7.76
C VAL A 44 -16.24 8.11 7.91
N TYR A 45 -16.41 7.02 7.16
CA TYR A 45 -17.60 6.17 7.22
C TYR A 45 -17.23 4.71 7.44
N ALA A 46 -18.18 3.96 8.00
CA ALA A 46 -18.09 2.51 8.08
C ALA A 46 -18.32 1.87 6.71
N ILE A 47 -17.68 0.73 6.46
CA ILE A 47 -17.92 -0.09 5.26
C ILE A 47 -18.89 -1.24 5.56
N PRO A 48 -19.65 -1.72 4.54
CA PRO A 48 -20.53 -2.86 4.70
C PRO A 48 -19.81 -4.15 5.12
N SER A 49 -20.43 -4.93 6.01
CA SER A 49 -19.83 -6.12 6.63
C SER A 49 -19.47 -7.25 5.67
N GLU A 50 -20.19 -7.37 4.56
CA GLU A 50 -19.93 -8.32 3.47
C GLU A 50 -18.54 -8.09 2.83
N LEU A 51 -18.03 -6.87 2.89
CA LEU A 51 -16.73 -6.54 2.32
C LEU A 51 -15.56 -7.03 3.19
N PHE A 52 -15.73 -7.20 4.49
CA PHE A 52 -14.63 -7.60 5.40
C PHE A 52 -14.89 -8.88 6.21
N SER A 53 -16.10 -9.41 6.22
CA SER A 53 -16.44 -10.62 6.95
C SER A 53 -15.67 -11.83 6.44
N GLY A 54 -15.17 -12.66 7.37
CA GLY A 54 -14.44 -13.89 7.04
C GLY A 54 -13.11 -13.66 6.31
N ILE A 55 -12.50 -12.49 6.43
CA ILE A 55 -11.11 -12.31 5.99
C ILE A 55 -10.20 -13.20 6.85
N GLU A 56 -9.40 -14.01 6.17
CA GLU A 56 -8.34 -14.82 6.76
C GLU A 56 -7.01 -14.41 6.16
N SER A 57 -5.94 -14.58 6.92
CA SER A 57 -4.58 -14.39 6.44
C SER A 57 -3.60 -15.28 7.18
N SER A 58 -2.48 -15.60 6.54
CA SER A 58 -1.34 -16.27 7.17
C SER A 58 -0.21 -15.27 7.42
N PRO A 59 0.68 -15.52 8.41
CA PRO A 59 1.90 -14.72 8.54
C PRO A 59 2.68 -14.59 7.22
N ALA A 60 2.79 -15.66 6.42
CA ALA A 60 3.48 -15.64 5.15
C ALA A 60 2.86 -14.65 4.14
N GLU A 61 1.53 -14.52 4.13
CA GLU A 61 0.85 -13.55 3.28
C GLU A 61 1.12 -12.10 3.71
N VAL A 62 1.08 -11.82 5.02
CA VAL A 62 1.43 -10.50 5.57
C VAL A 62 2.86 -10.12 5.20
N LEU A 63 3.81 -11.07 5.29
CA LEU A 63 5.20 -10.86 4.91
C LEU A 63 5.38 -10.65 3.40
N ARG A 64 4.61 -11.35 2.56
CA ARG A 64 4.63 -11.16 1.10
C ARG A 64 4.18 -9.75 0.73
N GLU A 65 3.07 -9.29 1.30
CA GLU A 65 2.55 -7.93 1.07
C GLU A 65 3.53 -6.86 1.57
N LEU A 66 4.12 -7.04 2.76
CA LEU A 66 5.16 -6.16 3.27
C LEU A 66 6.40 -6.13 2.37
N GLY A 67 6.84 -7.30 1.89
CA GLY A 67 7.97 -7.43 0.99
C GLY A 67 7.76 -6.74 -0.35
N LEU A 68 6.53 -6.79 -0.88
CA LEU A 68 6.15 -6.08 -2.11
C LEU A 68 6.08 -4.56 -1.90
N ALA A 69 5.46 -4.12 -0.80
CA ALA A 69 5.30 -2.70 -0.46
C ALA A 69 6.64 -1.99 -0.26
N THR A 70 7.62 -2.69 0.32
CA THR A 70 8.95 -2.14 0.62
C THR A 70 9.92 -2.22 -0.57
N THR A 71 9.47 -2.64 -1.76
CA THR A 71 10.34 -2.72 -2.95
C THR A 71 10.91 -1.37 -3.37
N PHE A 72 10.18 -0.29 -3.08
CA PHE A 72 10.55 1.09 -3.39
C PHE A 72 11.63 1.68 -2.47
N VAL A 73 11.95 1.00 -1.37
CA VAL A 73 12.94 1.46 -0.41
C VAL A 73 14.35 1.35 -1.02
N THR A 74 14.92 2.52 -1.28
CA THR A 74 16.32 2.80 -1.65
C THR A 74 16.77 2.34 -3.04
N ALA A 75 17.36 3.30 -3.72
CA ALA A 75 18.29 3.09 -4.80
C ALA A 75 19.69 2.89 -4.17
N SER A 76 19.84 1.76 -3.48
CA SER A 76 21.04 1.36 -2.76
C SER A 76 21.54 0.01 -3.27
N PRO A 77 22.86 -0.23 -3.29
CA PRO A 77 23.41 -1.55 -3.56
C PRO A 77 22.92 -2.61 -2.56
N PHE A 78 22.42 -2.21 -1.38
CA PHE A 78 21.87 -3.11 -0.36
C PHE A 78 20.35 -3.28 -0.43
N ALA A 79 19.68 -2.70 -1.43
CA ALA A 79 18.22 -2.69 -1.49
C ALA A 79 17.61 -4.10 -1.52
N ASP A 80 18.27 -5.07 -2.16
CA ASP A 80 17.79 -6.46 -2.16
C ASP A 80 17.97 -7.17 -0.82
N ILE A 81 19.02 -6.85 -0.08
CA ILE A 81 19.20 -7.34 1.29
C ILE A 81 18.14 -6.71 2.21
N ALA A 82 17.85 -5.42 2.05
CA ALA A 82 16.79 -4.74 2.79
C ALA A 82 15.40 -5.34 2.51
N ARG A 83 15.09 -5.70 1.26
CA ARG A 83 13.87 -6.44 0.91
C ARG A 83 13.83 -7.83 1.50
N HIS A 84 14.94 -8.55 1.48
CA HIS A 84 15.04 -9.84 2.13
C HIS A 84 14.78 -9.71 3.64
N TRP A 85 15.33 -8.68 4.28
CA TRP A 85 15.13 -8.39 5.70
C TRP A 85 13.65 -8.20 6.08
N ALA A 86 12.83 -7.62 5.20
CA ALA A 86 11.39 -7.49 5.42
C ALA A 86 10.68 -8.85 5.62
N HIS A 87 11.17 -9.90 4.95
CA HIS A 87 10.64 -11.26 5.08
C HIS A 87 11.21 -11.96 6.32
N VAL A 88 12.51 -11.83 6.58
CA VAL A 88 13.20 -12.55 7.67
C VAL A 88 12.83 -12.02 9.04
N ARG A 89 12.85 -10.69 9.21
CA ARG A 89 12.79 -10.03 10.52
C ARG A 89 11.56 -10.44 11.32
N TYR A 90 10.45 -10.71 10.63
CA TYR A 90 9.15 -10.97 11.24
C TYR A 90 8.64 -12.41 11.05
N CYS A 91 9.48 -13.33 10.53
CA CYS A 91 9.15 -14.75 10.36
C CYS A 91 8.67 -15.45 11.63
N ALA A 92 9.06 -14.97 12.81
CA ALA A 92 8.69 -15.54 14.10
C ALA A 92 7.76 -14.64 14.93
N THR A 93 7.22 -13.58 14.33
CA THR A 93 6.47 -12.55 15.07
C THR A 93 4.97 -12.84 15.13
N LEU A 94 4.40 -13.43 14.09
CA LEU A 94 2.96 -13.75 13.99
C LEU A 94 2.71 -15.26 14.03
N ARG A 95 1.55 -15.65 14.56
CA ARG A 95 1.08 -17.04 14.63
C ARG A 95 -0.44 -17.14 14.58
N SER A 96 -0.95 -18.35 14.32
CA SER A 96 -2.32 -18.72 14.70
C SER A 96 -2.38 -18.96 16.21
N ASN A 97 -3.22 -18.23 16.94
CA ASN A 97 -3.47 -18.54 18.34
C ASN A 97 -4.42 -19.76 18.51
N ARG A 98 -4.72 -20.14 19.75
CA ARG A 98 -5.64 -21.25 20.09
C ARG A 98 -7.06 -21.05 19.56
N LYS A 99 -7.49 -19.81 19.33
CA LYS A 99 -8.80 -19.44 18.77
C LYS A 99 -8.78 -19.35 17.23
N LYS A 100 -7.70 -19.77 16.57
CA LYS A 100 -7.51 -19.64 15.11
C LYS A 100 -7.59 -18.20 14.61
N VAL A 101 -7.16 -17.26 15.45
CA VAL A 101 -7.02 -15.84 15.12
C VAL A 101 -5.55 -15.50 14.98
N LEU A 102 -5.20 -14.67 14.01
CA LEU A 102 -3.83 -14.20 13.82
C LEU A 102 -3.42 -13.37 15.04
N ALA A 103 -2.25 -13.64 15.61
CA ALA A 103 -1.80 -13.00 16.84
C ALA A 103 -0.27 -12.87 16.87
N LEU A 104 0.24 -12.02 17.75
CA LEU A 104 1.67 -12.02 18.08
C LEU A 104 2.09 -13.33 18.77
N THR A 105 3.31 -13.76 18.50
CA THR A 105 4.02 -14.71 19.36
C THR A 105 4.42 -14.03 20.68
N GLN A 106 4.76 -14.82 21.68
CA GLN A 106 5.26 -14.27 22.95
C GLN A 106 6.56 -13.48 22.73
N ALA A 107 7.51 -14.07 21.98
CA ALA A 107 8.75 -13.40 21.59
C ALA A 107 8.51 -12.11 20.79
N GLY A 108 7.52 -12.08 19.90
CA GLY A 108 7.15 -10.87 19.16
C GLY A 108 6.60 -9.76 20.05
N SER A 109 5.93 -10.10 21.15
CA SER A 109 5.38 -9.16 22.12
C SER A 109 6.43 -8.63 23.12
N ASP A 110 7.43 -9.44 23.43
CA ASP A 110 8.44 -9.21 24.49
C ASP A 110 9.67 -8.45 23.98
N ILE A 111 9.45 -7.38 23.21
CA ILE A 111 10.50 -6.51 22.67
C ILE A 111 10.46 -5.12 23.33
N VAL A 112 11.59 -4.39 23.30
CA VAL A 112 11.70 -3.04 23.87
C VAL A 112 10.86 -2.03 23.07
N HIS A 113 10.40 -0.95 23.72
CA HIS A 113 9.44 0.02 23.18
C HIS A 113 9.77 0.55 21.76
N HIS A 114 11.01 0.97 21.49
CA HIS A 114 11.36 1.48 20.15
C HIS A 114 11.26 0.41 19.05
N HIS A 115 11.53 -0.87 19.39
CA HIS A 115 11.32 -1.97 18.45
C HIS A 115 9.83 -2.28 18.25
N LYS A 116 8.97 -2.02 19.26
CA LYS A 116 7.51 -2.14 19.12
C LYS A 116 6.97 -1.17 18.09
N VAL A 117 7.43 0.08 18.10
CA VAL A 117 7.00 1.10 17.11
C VAL A 117 7.30 0.62 15.69
N ALA A 118 8.58 0.30 15.42
CA ALA A 118 8.99 -0.18 14.10
C ALA A 118 8.31 -1.49 13.69
N GLN A 119 8.15 -2.44 14.62
CA GLN A 119 7.42 -3.69 14.36
C GLN A 119 5.97 -3.42 13.99
N SER A 120 5.25 -2.61 14.76
CA SER A 120 3.86 -2.34 14.48
C SER A 120 3.65 -1.55 13.20
N GLU A 121 4.53 -0.62 12.87
CA GLU A 121 4.48 0.14 11.62
C GLU A 121 4.64 -0.78 10.40
N GLN A 122 5.69 -1.61 10.38
CA GLN A 122 5.95 -2.52 9.26
C GLN A 122 4.88 -3.63 9.14
N LEU A 123 4.52 -4.28 10.24
CA LEU A 123 3.43 -5.28 10.19
C LEU A 123 2.07 -4.66 9.91
N GLY A 124 1.85 -3.41 10.35
CA GLY A 124 0.66 -2.62 10.07
C GLY A 124 0.46 -2.41 8.57
N ILE A 125 1.53 -2.11 7.82
CA ILE A 125 1.51 -2.02 6.35
C ILE A 125 1.06 -3.35 5.72
N GLY A 126 1.72 -4.47 6.07
CA GLY A 126 1.38 -5.77 5.50
C GLY A 126 -0.08 -6.19 5.79
N LEU A 127 -0.54 -5.99 7.03
CA LEU A 127 -1.93 -6.27 7.42
C LEU A 127 -2.93 -5.36 6.72
N ALA A 128 -2.62 -4.07 6.60
CA ALA A 128 -3.46 -3.10 5.92
C ALA A 128 -3.63 -3.45 4.44
N LEU A 129 -2.55 -3.84 3.76
CA LEU A 129 -2.60 -4.24 2.36
C LEU A 129 -3.40 -5.51 2.13
N VAL A 130 -3.27 -6.53 2.99
CA VAL A 130 -4.11 -7.73 2.94
C VAL A 130 -5.59 -7.36 3.05
N VAL A 131 -5.95 -6.57 4.07
CA VAL A 131 -7.35 -6.20 4.32
C VAL A 131 -7.90 -5.29 3.23
N ALA A 132 -7.17 -4.23 2.86
CA ALA A 132 -7.61 -3.26 1.87
C ALA A 132 -7.79 -3.89 0.48
N LYS A 133 -6.83 -4.70 0.02
CA LYS A 133 -6.97 -5.41 -1.26
C LYS A 133 -8.19 -6.33 -1.25
N ARG A 134 -8.40 -7.09 -0.18
CA ARG A 134 -9.54 -8.03 -0.09
C ARG A 134 -10.90 -7.33 0.00
N VAL A 135 -10.97 -6.19 0.70
CA VAL A 135 -12.16 -5.31 0.71
C VAL A 135 -12.44 -4.77 -0.69
N LEU A 136 -11.44 -4.21 -1.37
CA LEU A 136 -11.62 -3.63 -2.71
C LEU A 136 -11.90 -4.68 -3.79
N GLU A 137 -11.27 -5.85 -3.74
CA GLU A 137 -11.55 -6.96 -4.66
C GLU A 137 -12.97 -7.54 -4.49
N ARG A 138 -13.55 -7.42 -3.28
CA ARG A 138 -14.97 -7.74 -3.03
C ARG A 138 -15.91 -6.61 -3.47
N LYS A 139 -15.53 -5.35 -3.24
CA LYS A 139 -16.27 -4.16 -3.70
C LYS A 139 -16.31 -4.09 -5.23
N TYR A 140 -15.23 -4.52 -5.88
CA TYR A 140 -15.08 -4.53 -7.34
C TYR A 140 -14.70 -5.94 -7.85
N PRO A 141 -15.69 -6.86 -7.98
CA PRO A 141 -15.44 -8.20 -8.47
C PRO A 141 -14.77 -8.21 -9.85
N GLY A 142 -13.74 -9.04 -10.02
CA GLY A 142 -12.95 -9.13 -11.26
C GLY A 142 -11.84 -8.08 -11.39
N TRP A 143 -11.66 -7.21 -10.39
CA TRP A 143 -10.52 -6.29 -10.33
C TRP A 143 -9.37 -6.86 -9.51
N LEU A 144 -8.15 -6.46 -9.85
CA LEU A 144 -6.90 -6.75 -9.15
C LEU A 144 -6.29 -5.45 -8.65
N PHE A 145 -5.87 -5.40 -7.38
CA PHE A 145 -5.32 -4.18 -6.78
C PHE A 145 -3.84 -4.34 -6.46
N SER A 146 -3.02 -3.41 -6.96
CA SER A 146 -1.59 -3.31 -6.66
C SER A 146 -1.33 -2.09 -5.79
N SER A 147 -0.39 -2.18 -4.85
CA SER A 147 0.04 -1.05 -4.02
C SER A 147 1.20 -0.31 -4.66
N VAL A 148 1.16 1.02 -4.63
CA VAL A 148 2.24 1.90 -5.07
C VAL A 148 2.51 2.91 -3.97
N ASP A 149 3.77 3.06 -3.58
CA ASP A 149 4.17 4.05 -2.58
C ASP A 149 3.89 5.47 -3.09
N VAL A 150 3.24 6.28 -2.25
CA VAL A 150 2.81 7.64 -2.61
C VAL A 150 3.99 8.57 -2.87
N ASP A 151 5.05 8.47 -2.07
CA ASP A 151 6.24 9.30 -2.24
C ASP A 151 6.92 8.97 -3.56
N VAL A 152 7.01 7.68 -3.92
CA VAL A 152 7.58 7.28 -5.21
C VAL A 152 6.75 7.79 -6.39
N ALA A 153 5.43 7.69 -6.32
CA ALA A 153 4.56 8.18 -7.38
C ALA A 153 4.63 9.71 -7.54
N LEU A 154 4.58 10.46 -6.44
CA LEU A 154 4.53 11.92 -6.47
C LEU A 154 5.90 12.54 -6.77
N ASN A 155 7.00 11.96 -6.29
CA ASN A 155 8.35 12.44 -6.59
C ASN A 155 8.63 12.44 -8.10
N ALA A 156 7.98 11.58 -8.89
CA ALA A 156 8.13 11.55 -10.35
C ALA A 156 7.62 12.83 -11.06
N GLY A 157 6.71 13.60 -10.45
CA GLY A 157 6.06 14.75 -11.10
C GLY A 157 6.05 16.07 -10.32
N PHE A 158 6.45 16.07 -9.06
CA PHE A 158 6.45 17.26 -8.22
C PHE A 158 7.86 17.78 -7.94
N ILE A 159 8.12 19.07 -8.12
CA ILE A 159 9.45 19.63 -7.87
C ILE A 159 9.75 19.68 -6.37
N GLU A 160 10.82 19.00 -5.94
CA GLU A 160 11.38 19.21 -4.61
C GLU A 160 12.03 20.60 -4.53
N GLY A 161 11.60 21.44 -3.59
CA GLY A 161 12.30 22.68 -3.22
C GLY A 161 11.92 23.97 -3.96
N VAL A 162 10.90 23.97 -4.84
CA VAL A 162 10.34 25.22 -5.41
C VAL A 162 8.99 25.49 -4.75
N GLY A 163 8.99 26.39 -3.77
CA GLY A 163 7.86 26.74 -2.89
C GLY A 163 8.34 27.05 -1.47
N LEU A 164 7.45 27.53 -0.58
CA LEU A 164 7.71 27.99 0.81
C LEU A 164 8.36 26.96 1.78
N VAL A 165 8.94 25.88 1.28
CA VAL A 165 9.37 24.70 2.03
C VAL A 165 10.89 24.52 1.91
N ARG A 166 11.65 25.48 2.46
CA ARG A 166 12.83 25.13 3.26
C ARG A 166 12.35 24.70 4.65
N GLN A 167 11.55 23.63 4.74
CA GLN A 167 11.32 22.98 6.04
C GLN A 167 12.17 21.72 6.11
N LYS A 168 13.30 21.85 6.80
CA LYS A 168 13.84 20.73 7.58
C LYS A 168 12.68 20.11 8.37
N ASN A 169 12.42 18.82 8.15
CA ASN A 169 11.77 17.92 9.11
C ASN A 169 10.39 18.35 9.66
N LYS A 170 9.42 18.69 8.82
CA LYS A 170 8.00 18.51 9.21
C LYS A 170 7.40 17.44 8.32
N ALA A 171 6.95 16.36 8.96
CA ALA A 171 6.26 15.24 8.33
C ALA A 171 5.22 15.79 7.34
N THR A 172 5.51 15.66 6.06
CA THR A 172 4.55 15.91 5.00
C THR A 172 3.36 15.00 5.30
N MET A 173 2.14 15.56 5.40
CA MET A 173 0.93 14.78 5.68
C MET A 173 0.51 13.97 4.45
N ARG A 174 1.39 13.11 3.96
CA ARG A 174 1.15 12.25 2.83
C ARG A 174 0.53 10.94 3.33
N PRO A 175 -0.36 10.34 2.53
CA PRO A 175 -0.79 8.99 2.77
C PRO A 175 0.31 8.00 2.40
N ASP A 176 0.23 6.76 2.89
CA ASP A 176 1.26 5.76 2.65
C ASP A 176 1.26 5.20 1.21
N TYR A 177 0.09 4.81 0.69
CA TYR A 177 0.01 4.09 -0.59
C TYR A 177 -1.15 4.55 -1.48
N PHE A 178 -0.96 4.43 -2.79
CA PHE A 178 -2.04 4.27 -3.76
C PHE A 178 -2.36 2.78 -3.95
N LEU A 179 -3.64 2.44 -4.02
CA LEU A 179 -4.12 1.13 -4.45
C LEU A 179 -4.69 1.26 -5.86
N VAL A 180 -3.97 0.69 -6.82
CA VAL A 180 -4.25 0.76 -8.25
C VAL A 180 -5.04 -0.49 -8.64
N GLY A 181 -6.34 -0.33 -8.75
CA GLY A 181 -7.28 -1.34 -9.22
C GLY A 181 -7.28 -1.40 -10.74
N ARG A 182 -7.11 -2.60 -11.27
CA ARG A 182 -7.21 -2.87 -12.71
C ARG A 182 -8.24 -3.95 -12.96
N ARG A 183 -9.14 -3.68 -13.90
CA ARG A 183 -10.09 -4.69 -14.34
C ARG A 183 -9.33 -5.80 -15.03
N ALA A 184 -9.34 -6.98 -14.44
CA ALA A 184 -8.72 -8.13 -15.05
C ALA A 184 -9.75 -8.71 -16.03
N GLY A 185 -9.72 -8.34 -17.31
CA GLY A 185 -10.50 -8.92 -18.43
C GLY A 185 -11.90 -8.34 -18.73
N GLY A 186 -12.39 -8.62 -19.94
CA GLY A 186 -13.40 -7.83 -20.66
C GLY A 186 -12.72 -7.03 -21.79
N GLY A 187 -13.46 -6.56 -22.80
CA GLY A 187 -12.89 -5.71 -23.87
C GLY A 187 -12.33 -4.39 -23.31
N ASN A 188 -13.09 -3.77 -22.41
CA ASN A 188 -12.74 -2.50 -21.79
C ASN A 188 -11.79 -2.67 -20.61
N SER A 189 -10.76 -1.83 -20.58
CA SER A 189 -9.88 -1.62 -19.43
C SER A 189 -10.39 -0.46 -18.58
N GLY A 190 -10.25 -0.59 -17.26
CA GLY A 190 -10.63 0.46 -16.32
C GLY A 190 -9.59 0.54 -15.21
N CYS A 191 -9.36 1.74 -14.69
CA CYS A 191 -8.45 1.98 -13.59
C CYS A 191 -9.13 2.72 -12.44
N LYS A 192 -9.16 2.06 -11.29
CA LYS A 192 -9.59 2.65 -10.02
C LYS A 192 -8.38 2.95 -9.18
N VAL A 193 -8.37 4.09 -8.51
CA VAL A 193 -7.27 4.45 -7.60
C VAL A 193 -7.85 4.87 -6.27
N TYR A 194 -7.41 4.16 -5.24
CA TYR A 194 -7.71 4.45 -3.86
C TYR A 194 -6.46 4.97 -3.17
N VAL A 195 -6.64 5.90 -2.25
CA VAL A 195 -5.58 6.30 -1.32
C VAL A 195 -5.69 5.43 -0.07
N LEU A 196 -4.59 4.85 0.39
CA LEU A 196 -4.53 4.00 1.57
C LEU A 196 -3.61 4.63 2.62
N GLU A 197 -4.15 4.80 3.82
CA GLU A 197 -3.34 5.08 5.00
C GLU A 197 -3.32 3.87 5.94
N CYS A 198 -2.12 3.45 6.32
CA CYS A 198 -1.87 2.27 7.15
C CYS A 198 -1.39 2.71 8.53
N LYS A 199 -2.05 2.23 9.58
CA LYS A 199 -1.58 2.44 10.96
C LYS A 199 -1.37 1.09 11.63
N GLY A 200 -0.30 0.99 12.40
CA GLY A 200 -0.05 -0.15 13.25
C GLY A 200 0.31 0.30 14.66
N THR A 201 -0.14 -0.44 15.67
CA THR A 201 0.21 -0.15 17.06
C THR A 201 0.19 -1.38 17.96
N HIS A 202 1.01 -1.37 19.00
CA HIS A 202 0.86 -2.24 20.17
C HIS A 202 -0.05 -1.64 21.24
N GLY A 203 -0.53 -0.41 21.01
CA GLY A 203 -1.40 0.35 21.89
C GLY A 203 -2.82 -0.19 21.95
N ASN A 204 -3.63 0.47 22.79
CA ASN A 204 -5.04 0.11 23.01
C ASN A 204 -5.96 0.75 21.95
N ALA A 205 -7.27 0.50 22.08
CA ALA A 205 -8.30 1.07 21.21
C ALA A 205 -8.25 2.60 21.13
N TYR A 206 -8.00 3.27 22.25
CA TYR A 206 -7.94 4.72 22.33
C TYR A 206 -6.81 5.30 21.45
N HIS A 207 -5.62 4.71 21.52
CA HIS A 207 -4.50 5.13 20.65
C HIS A 207 -4.81 4.88 19.17
N SER A 208 -5.47 3.77 18.84
CA SER A 208 -5.91 3.47 17.46
C SER A 208 -6.84 4.55 16.92
N LYS A 209 -7.81 5.01 17.71
CA LYS A 209 -8.74 6.08 17.31
C LYS A 209 -8.05 7.41 17.01
N GLN A 210 -7.04 7.78 17.79
CA GLN A 210 -6.23 8.97 17.49
C GLN A 210 -5.46 8.86 16.18
N GLN A 211 -4.94 7.67 15.89
CA GLN A 211 -4.24 7.40 14.64
C GLN A 211 -5.20 7.42 13.45
N LEU A 212 -6.40 6.84 13.57
CA LEU A 212 -7.48 6.91 12.57
C LEU A 212 -7.92 8.36 12.29
N ALA A 213 -8.11 9.15 13.36
CA ALA A 213 -8.47 10.56 13.25
C ALA A 213 -7.37 11.41 12.59
N THR A 214 -6.09 11.07 12.79
CA THR A 214 -4.98 11.73 12.09
C THR A 214 -4.87 11.26 10.63
N ALA A 215 -5.16 9.99 10.36
CA ALA A 215 -5.13 9.42 9.02
C ALA A 215 -6.14 10.07 8.07
N SER A 216 -7.31 10.51 8.56
CA SER A 216 -8.31 11.21 7.74
C SER A 216 -7.83 12.55 7.17
N LEU A 217 -6.82 13.15 7.79
CA LEU A 217 -6.11 14.32 7.28
C LEU A 217 -5.13 13.96 6.17
N GLN A 218 -4.38 12.86 6.36
CA GLN A 218 -3.33 12.42 5.42
C GLN A 218 -3.93 12.00 4.08
N VAL A 219 -5.01 11.21 4.09
CA VAL A 219 -5.67 10.77 2.86
C VAL A 219 -6.34 11.92 2.08
N GLY A 220 -6.60 13.05 2.74
CA GLY A 220 -7.17 14.25 2.12
C GLY A 220 -6.15 15.16 1.42
N SER A 221 -4.86 14.81 1.46
CA SER A 221 -3.77 15.65 0.94
C SER A 221 -3.51 15.50 -0.56
N ILE A 222 -4.21 14.58 -1.24
CA ILE A 222 -4.04 14.31 -2.67
C ILE A 222 -5.33 14.62 -3.40
N GLU A 223 -5.22 15.42 -4.46
CA GLU A 223 -6.34 15.78 -5.33
C GLU A 223 -5.96 15.61 -6.80
N VAL A 224 -6.93 15.18 -7.60
CA VAL A 224 -6.78 15.01 -9.03
C VAL A 224 -7.88 15.76 -9.74
N GLY A 225 -7.51 16.84 -10.40
CA GLY A 225 -8.42 17.77 -11.05
C GLY A 225 -9.39 18.44 -10.08
N ALA A 226 -8.86 18.87 -8.93
CA ALA A 226 -9.61 19.43 -7.80
C ALA A 226 -10.64 18.47 -7.15
N ARG A 227 -10.54 17.16 -7.44
CA ARG A 227 -11.40 16.12 -6.86
C ARG A 227 -10.61 15.26 -5.90
N THR A 228 -11.24 14.86 -4.80
CA THR A 228 -10.65 13.95 -3.82
C THR A 228 -10.73 12.52 -4.34
N LEU A 229 -9.67 11.74 -4.12
CA LEU A 229 -9.70 10.32 -4.42
C LEU A 229 -10.41 9.56 -3.30
N PRO A 230 -11.12 8.46 -3.58
CA PRO A 230 -11.65 7.58 -2.54
C PRO A 230 -10.49 7.02 -1.72
N SER A 231 -10.76 6.65 -0.48
CA SER A 231 -9.69 6.23 0.43
C SER A 231 -10.08 5.06 1.31
N LEU A 232 -9.09 4.36 1.83
CA LEU A 232 -9.25 3.46 2.96
C LEU A 232 -8.26 3.88 4.04
N ILE A 233 -8.74 3.87 5.28
CA ILE A 233 -7.88 3.99 6.46
C ILE A 233 -7.94 2.66 7.18
N VAL A 234 -6.78 2.04 7.38
CA VAL A 234 -6.69 0.73 8.04
C VAL A 234 -5.76 0.81 9.24
N ALA A 235 -6.26 0.52 10.43
CA ALA A 235 -5.48 0.53 11.66
C ALA A 235 -5.43 -0.86 12.30
N SER A 236 -4.23 -1.41 12.44
CA SER A 236 -3.98 -2.71 13.06
C SER A 236 -3.46 -2.58 14.49
N ARG A 237 -4.08 -3.28 15.43
CA ARG A 237 -3.62 -3.42 16.82
C ARG A 237 -3.07 -4.82 17.04
N LEU A 238 -1.80 -4.89 17.44
CA LEU A 238 -1.08 -6.15 17.58
C LEU A 238 -1.05 -6.61 19.04
N SER A 239 -1.52 -7.83 19.30
CA SER A 239 -1.44 -8.45 20.63
C SER A 239 -1.28 -9.97 20.56
N THR A 240 -0.84 -10.58 21.67
CA THR A 240 -0.78 -12.04 21.81
C THR A 240 -2.18 -12.70 21.88
N LYS A 241 -3.22 -11.91 22.21
CA LYS A 241 -4.62 -12.36 22.25
C LYS A 241 -5.26 -12.39 20.85
N GLY A 242 -4.71 -11.61 19.92
CA GLY A 242 -5.20 -11.47 18.55
C GLY A 242 -4.82 -10.13 17.95
N VAL A 243 -4.71 -10.10 16.63
CA VAL A 243 -4.66 -8.89 15.81
C VAL A 243 -6.10 -8.45 15.55
N SER A 244 -6.39 -7.19 15.85
CA SER A 244 -7.64 -6.53 15.47
C SER A 244 -7.35 -5.42 14.48
N VAL A 245 -8.17 -5.31 13.43
CA VAL A 245 -8.01 -4.35 12.34
C VAL A 245 -9.28 -3.52 12.24
N ASP A 246 -9.14 -2.21 12.35
CA ASP A 246 -10.22 -1.25 12.16
C ASP A 246 -10.11 -0.66 10.74
N VAL A 247 -11.22 -0.60 10.00
CA VAL A 247 -11.25 -0.09 8.60
C VAL A 247 -12.33 0.99 8.46
N LEU A 248 -11.99 2.10 7.82
CA LEU A 248 -12.93 3.18 7.50
C LEU A 248 -12.75 3.63 6.03
N ASP A 249 -13.82 4.12 5.41
CA ASP A 249 -13.89 4.56 4.00
C ASP A 249 -14.19 6.07 3.94
N PRO A 250 -13.15 6.91 3.83
CA PRO A 250 -13.32 8.31 3.47
C PRO A 250 -13.70 8.44 1.98
N PRO A 251 -14.84 9.09 1.64
CA PRO A 251 -15.44 9.06 0.31
C PRO A 251 -14.62 9.86 -0.70
N GLY A 252 -14.82 9.64 -2.00
CA GLY A 252 -14.19 10.41 -3.07
C GLY A 252 -14.59 9.92 -4.45
N ASP A 253 -13.96 10.47 -5.48
CA ASP A 253 -14.28 10.19 -6.88
C ASP A 253 -13.57 8.93 -7.40
N ASP A 254 -14.36 7.92 -7.75
CA ASP A 254 -13.90 6.53 -7.91
C ASP A 254 -13.04 6.24 -9.17
N ASP A 255 -13.02 7.13 -10.17
CA ASP A 255 -12.44 6.83 -11.48
C ASP A 255 -11.38 7.87 -11.92
N LEU A 256 -10.16 7.36 -12.14
CA LEU A 256 -9.06 8.12 -12.74
C LEU A 256 -9.01 7.98 -14.25
N TRP A 257 -9.43 6.83 -14.80
CA TRP A 257 -9.36 6.55 -16.24
C TRP A 257 -10.22 5.34 -16.64
N ASP A 258 -10.89 5.47 -17.80
CA ASP A 258 -11.56 4.40 -18.54
C ASP A 258 -11.10 4.43 -20.01
N GLY A 259 -10.86 3.27 -20.63
CA GLY A 259 -10.48 3.17 -22.05
C GLY A 259 -10.20 1.73 -22.52
N GLU A 260 -9.69 1.58 -23.74
CA GLU A 260 -9.49 0.25 -24.33
C GLU A 260 -8.19 -0.43 -23.86
N SER A 261 -8.16 -1.77 -23.88
CA SER A 261 -7.01 -2.55 -23.39
C SER A 261 -5.74 -2.38 -24.24
N GLU A 262 -5.88 -2.08 -25.53
CA GLU A 262 -4.74 -1.86 -26.44
C GLU A 262 -4.14 -0.47 -26.22
N GLU A 263 -4.98 0.53 -25.93
CA GLU A 263 -4.53 1.85 -25.50
C GLU A 263 -3.73 1.75 -24.21
N PHE A 264 -4.09 0.85 -23.29
CA PHE A 264 -3.42 0.66 -22.00
C PHE A 264 -1.96 0.18 -22.12
N ASP A 265 -1.67 -0.82 -22.97
CA ASP A 265 -0.29 -1.31 -23.14
C ASP A 265 0.60 -0.24 -23.79
N ALA A 266 0.08 0.45 -24.82
CA ALA A 266 0.76 1.60 -25.42
C ALA A 266 1.01 2.68 -24.36
N LEU A 267 0.02 2.97 -23.54
CA LEU A 267 0.05 4.00 -22.50
C LEU A 267 1.16 3.77 -21.46
N ILE A 268 1.40 2.51 -21.08
CA ILE A 268 2.42 2.14 -20.08
C ILE A 268 3.82 2.07 -20.68
N SER A 269 3.92 1.70 -21.96
CA SER A 269 5.20 1.59 -22.68
C SER A 269 5.89 2.93 -22.91
N GLU A 270 5.10 4.01 -23.04
CA GLU A 270 5.62 5.37 -23.14
C GLU A 270 6.22 5.84 -21.81
N ASP A 271 7.40 6.44 -21.85
CA ASP A 271 7.92 7.21 -20.72
C ASP A 271 6.98 8.42 -20.50
N PRO A 272 6.33 8.54 -19.32
CA PRO A 272 5.45 9.67 -19.04
C PRO A 272 6.18 11.01 -19.00
N GLY A 273 7.51 11.01 -18.95
CA GLY A 273 8.33 12.22 -18.85
C GLY A 273 8.20 12.91 -17.50
N PRO A 274 9.14 13.81 -17.16
CA PRO A 274 9.05 14.57 -15.92
C PRO A 274 7.89 15.57 -16.01
N GLN A 275 7.09 15.62 -14.95
CA GLN A 275 6.22 16.77 -14.70
C GLN A 275 6.89 17.69 -13.68
N GLN A 276 6.47 18.95 -13.68
CA GLN A 276 7.04 19.99 -12.84
C GLN A 276 5.94 20.71 -12.05
N TRP A 277 5.05 19.93 -11.43
CA TRP A 277 4.02 20.49 -10.57
C TRP A 277 4.60 20.90 -9.21
N THR A 278 3.96 21.87 -8.56
CA THR A 278 4.32 22.33 -7.22
C THR A 278 3.21 21.99 -6.25
N SER A 279 3.55 21.42 -5.10
CA SER A 279 2.60 21.25 -4.01
C SER A 279 2.29 22.61 -3.37
N GLY A 280 1.04 22.86 -3.00
CA GLY A 280 0.58 24.16 -2.51
C GLY A 280 -0.42 24.08 -1.38
N LYS A 281 -0.82 25.23 -0.85
CA LYS A 281 -1.99 25.31 0.02
C LYS A 281 -3.27 25.16 -0.82
N PRO A 282 -4.37 24.64 -0.27
CA PRO A 282 -5.66 24.69 -0.96
C PRO A 282 -6.05 26.13 -1.31
N THR A 283 -6.72 26.28 -2.45
CA THR A 283 -7.46 27.50 -2.79
C THR A 283 -8.64 27.70 -1.84
N PHE A 284 -9.22 28.91 -1.83
CA PHE A 284 -10.44 29.19 -1.08
C PHE A 284 -11.57 28.24 -1.49
N GLU A 285 -11.75 28.02 -2.79
CA GLU A 285 -12.80 27.17 -3.36
C GLU A 285 -12.66 25.72 -2.87
N GLN A 286 -11.44 25.19 -2.84
CA GLN A 286 -11.13 23.86 -2.32
C GLN A 286 -11.36 23.75 -0.81
N PHE A 287 -10.88 24.72 -0.03
CA PHE A 287 -11.10 24.78 1.41
C PHE A 287 -12.59 24.82 1.75
N PHE A 288 -13.33 25.68 1.04
CA PHE A 288 -14.76 25.85 1.24
C PHE A 288 -15.55 24.59 0.84
N ALA A 289 -15.23 23.99 -0.32
CA ALA A 289 -15.83 22.72 -0.74
C ALA A 289 -15.61 21.61 0.30
N ARG A 290 -14.39 21.51 0.85
CA ARG A 290 -14.06 20.50 1.88
C ARG A 290 -14.81 20.73 3.19
N GLN A 291 -14.94 21.99 3.62
CA GLN A 291 -15.73 22.35 4.81
C GLN A 291 -17.19 21.93 4.66
N ARG A 292 -17.77 22.16 3.48
CA ARG A 292 -19.15 21.75 3.19
C ARG A 292 -19.35 20.24 3.23
N GLU A 293 -18.41 19.48 2.66
CA GLU A 293 -18.41 18.02 2.72
C GLU A 293 -18.41 17.52 4.17
N LEU A 294 -17.55 18.11 5.02
CA LEU A 294 -17.44 17.76 6.44
C LEU A 294 -18.68 18.09 7.26
N LEU A 295 -19.34 19.20 6.96
CA LEU A 295 -20.55 19.61 7.68
C LEU A 295 -21.80 18.87 7.21
N GLY A 296 -21.70 18.03 6.16
CA GLY A 296 -22.83 17.28 5.61
C GLY A 296 -23.93 18.19 5.06
N VAL A 297 -23.60 19.44 4.74
CA VAL A 297 -24.58 20.44 4.30
C VAL A 297 -24.88 20.21 2.81
N GLY A 298 -25.84 19.33 2.55
CA GLY A 298 -26.43 19.14 1.22
C GLY A 298 -26.95 20.45 0.67
N GLU A 299 -26.60 20.76 -0.59
CA GLU A 299 -27.14 21.82 -1.46
C GLU A 299 -27.41 23.21 -0.84
N PHE A 300 -26.81 23.58 0.29
CA PHE A 300 -26.88 24.98 0.76
C PHE A 300 -26.15 25.86 -0.25
N GLN A 301 -26.86 26.80 -0.87
CA GLN A 301 -26.23 27.85 -1.67
C GLN A 301 -25.89 29.00 -0.71
N PRO A 302 -24.62 29.17 -0.31
CA PRO A 302 -24.24 30.26 0.57
C PRO A 302 -24.56 31.59 -0.11
N ASN A 303 -25.09 32.54 0.65
CA ASN A 303 -25.23 33.90 0.14
C ASN A 303 -23.85 34.59 0.11
N GLU A 304 -23.79 35.79 -0.48
CA GLU A 304 -22.54 36.54 -0.62
C GLU A 304 -21.90 36.90 0.73
N ALA A 305 -22.70 37.16 1.77
CA ALA A 305 -22.20 37.44 3.11
C ALA A 305 -21.57 36.18 3.77
N ASP A 306 -22.17 35.00 3.57
CA ASP A 306 -21.61 33.74 4.06
C ASP A 306 -20.25 33.43 3.40
N LEU A 307 -20.11 33.74 2.10
CA LEU A 307 -18.87 33.59 1.35
C LEU A 307 -17.78 34.56 1.84
N GLU A 308 -18.14 35.80 2.19
CA GLU A 308 -17.20 36.79 2.69
C GLU A 308 -16.65 36.43 4.07
N VAL A 309 -17.51 35.92 4.96
CA VAL A 309 -17.09 35.36 6.26
C VAL A 309 -16.14 34.18 6.04
N ALA A 310 -16.49 33.26 5.15
CA ALA A 310 -15.63 32.11 4.85
C ALA A 310 -14.28 32.52 4.24
N ARG A 311 -14.23 33.55 3.38
CA ARG A 311 -12.96 34.09 2.84
C ARG A 311 -12.08 34.67 3.94
N THR A 312 -12.68 35.44 4.85
CA THR A 312 -11.96 36.01 6.00
C THR A 312 -11.36 34.90 6.88
N GLU A 313 -12.11 33.83 7.14
CA GLU A 313 -11.63 32.66 7.88
C GLU A 313 -10.51 31.91 7.13
N TYR A 314 -10.65 31.75 5.81
CA TYR A 314 -9.62 31.15 4.96
C TYR A 314 -8.32 31.96 4.99
N GLU A 315 -8.39 33.28 4.79
CA GLU A 315 -7.22 34.15 4.79
C GLU A 315 -6.48 34.13 6.14
N ALA A 316 -7.23 34.09 7.25
CA ALA A 316 -6.66 33.95 8.59
C ALA A 316 -6.00 32.59 8.82
N SER A 317 -6.41 31.55 8.10
CA SER A 317 -6.01 30.16 8.35
C SER A 317 -5.08 29.54 7.31
N VAL A 318 -4.91 30.15 6.13
CA VAL A 318 -4.18 29.57 4.98
C VAL A 318 -2.74 29.15 5.33
N GLY A 319 -2.09 29.87 6.24
CA GLY A 319 -0.75 29.54 6.74
C GLY A 319 -0.69 28.18 7.45
N GLU A 320 -1.78 27.77 8.11
CA GLU A 320 -1.89 26.52 8.87
C GLU A 320 -2.43 25.35 8.04
N LEU A 321 -3.09 25.60 6.91
CA LEU A 321 -3.70 24.56 6.07
C LEU A 321 -2.66 23.53 5.58
N PRO A 322 -3.06 22.27 5.28
CA PRO A 322 -2.11 21.27 4.81
C PRO A 322 -1.54 21.64 3.43
N VAL A 323 -0.37 21.06 3.13
CA VAL A 323 0.18 21.08 1.78
C VAL A 323 -0.49 19.96 0.98
N LEU A 324 -1.02 20.31 -0.18
CA LEU A 324 -1.71 19.40 -1.09
C LEU A 324 -0.86 19.06 -2.31
N PHE A 325 -1.00 17.84 -2.77
CA PHE A 325 -0.51 17.36 -4.05
C PHE A 325 -1.65 17.39 -5.04
N GLN A 326 -1.64 18.43 -5.87
CA GLN A 326 -2.68 18.67 -6.88
C GLN A 326 -2.17 18.23 -8.24
N VAL A 327 -2.72 17.12 -8.72
CA VAL A 327 -2.55 16.71 -10.12
C VAL A 327 -3.63 17.43 -10.92
N PRO A 328 -3.29 18.22 -11.94
CA PRO A 328 -4.30 18.90 -12.75
C PRO A 328 -5.12 17.89 -13.59
N GLU A 329 -6.26 18.34 -14.12
CA GLU A 329 -7.17 17.49 -14.89
C GLU A 329 -6.50 16.82 -16.11
N ASP A 330 -5.68 17.57 -16.84
CA ASP A 330 -4.85 17.07 -17.96
C ASP A 330 -3.72 16.13 -17.49
N GLY A 331 -3.36 16.19 -16.20
CA GLY A 331 -2.38 15.33 -15.53
C GLY A 331 -2.88 13.94 -15.16
N LYS A 332 -4.18 13.65 -15.27
CA LYS A 332 -4.77 12.33 -14.93
C LYS A 332 -4.09 11.17 -15.66
N LYS A 333 -3.90 11.32 -16.97
CA LYS A 333 -3.27 10.31 -17.83
C LYS A 333 -1.82 10.06 -17.41
N TRP A 334 -1.10 11.12 -17.04
CA TRP A 334 0.26 11.01 -16.51
C TRP A 334 0.29 10.27 -15.18
N LEU A 335 -0.58 10.62 -14.23
CA LEU A 335 -0.62 9.97 -12.91
C LEU A 335 -0.93 8.49 -13.07
N PHE A 336 -1.93 8.16 -13.90
CA PHE A 336 -2.25 6.78 -14.23
C PHE A 336 -1.03 6.02 -14.76
N ARG A 337 -0.27 6.58 -15.71
CA ARG A 337 0.95 5.97 -16.26
C ARG A 337 1.98 5.68 -15.17
N ILE A 338 2.26 6.66 -14.32
CA ILE A 338 3.21 6.54 -13.22
C ILE A 338 2.79 5.45 -12.24
N LEU A 339 1.52 5.41 -11.85
CA LEU A 339 0.99 4.40 -10.96
C LEU A 339 1.07 3.00 -11.57
N ALA A 340 0.72 2.87 -12.85
CA ALA A 340 0.76 1.59 -13.55
C ALA A 340 2.18 1.05 -13.72
N ARG A 341 3.12 1.92 -14.12
CA ARG A 341 4.55 1.61 -14.28
C ARG A 341 5.18 1.24 -12.93
N ASN A 342 4.94 2.01 -11.88
CA ASN A 342 5.47 1.72 -10.54
C ASN A 342 4.95 0.39 -9.98
N ALA A 343 3.68 0.05 -10.21
CA ALA A 343 3.15 -1.25 -9.80
C ALA A 343 3.88 -2.41 -10.51
N THR A 344 4.17 -2.28 -11.80
CA THR A 344 4.97 -3.27 -12.56
C THR A 344 6.41 -3.32 -12.06
N HIS A 345 7.03 -2.16 -11.84
CA HIS A 345 8.37 -2.02 -11.27
C HIS A 345 8.50 -2.79 -9.94
N SER A 346 7.53 -2.64 -9.02
CA SER A 346 7.52 -3.38 -7.75
C SER A 346 7.49 -4.89 -7.92
N VAL A 347 6.65 -5.42 -8.81
CA VAL A 347 6.52 -6.86 -9.01
C VAL A 347 7.83 -7.46 -9.54
N LEU A 348 8.50 -6.78 -10.48
CA LEU A 348 9.80 -7.20 -10.99
C LEU A 348 10.91 -7.09 -9.92
N ARG A 349 10.94 -6.00 -9.13
CA ARG A 349 11.87 -5.84 -7.99
C ARG A 349 11.63 -6.85 -6.88
N PHE A 350 10.38 -7.26 -6.67
CA PHE A 350 10.03 -8.31 -5.72
C PHE A 350 10.67 -9.64 -6.13
N ALA A 351 10.63 -9.97 -7.43
CA ALA A 351 11.31 -11.13 -8.01
C ALA A 351 12.85 -10.99 -8.05
N GLY A 352 13.39 -9.80 -7.79
CA GLY A 352 14.83 -9.52 -7.87
C GLY A 352 15.32 -9.18 -9.28
N ASP A 353 14.42 -8.94 -10.25
CA ASP A 353 14.82 -8.52 -11.60
C ASP A 353 14.96 -7.00 -11.70
N ASN A 354 16.11 -6.50 -11.29
CA ASN A 354 16.40 -5.07 -11.28
C ASN A 354 16.55 -4.49 -12.69
N THR A 355 16.99 -5.31 -13.64
CA THR A 355 17.25 -4.91 -15.02
C THR A 355 15.96 -4.74 -15.80
N ALA A 356 15.03 -5.70 -15.71
CA ALA A 356 13.72 -5.54 -16.33
C ALA A 356 12.89 -4.47 -15.62
N ALA A 357 13.00 -4.37 -14.29
CA ALA A 357 12.29 -3.35 -13.53
C ALA A 357 12.65 -1.93 -13.98
N SER A 358 13.92 -1.64 -14.29
CA SER A 358 14.38 -0.29 -14.65
C SER A 358 13.65 0.31 -15.86
N GLN A 359 13.12 -0.52 -16.77
CA GLN A 359 12.29 -0.09 -17.90
C GLN A 359 11.02 0.65 -17.47
N PHE A 360 10.56 0.41 -16.25
CA PHE A 360 9.36 1.00 -15.66
C PHE A 360 9.67 2.06 -14.60
N ALA A 361 10.94 2.31 -14.30
CA ALA A 361 11.33 3.37 -13.37
C ALA A 361 10.99 4.76 -13.95
N SER A 362 10.72 5.71 -13.07
CA SER A 362 10.64 7.13 -13.46
C SER A 362 12.06 7.75 -13.49
N THR A 363 12.28 8.80 -14.28
CA THR A 363 13.59 9.47 -14.41
C THR A 363 14.19 9.87 -13.06
N ARG A 364 13.36 10.40 -12.13
CA ARG A 364 13.82 10.74 -10.78
C ARG A 364 14.14 9.52 -9.92
N THR A 365 13.44 8.41 -10.10
CA THR A 365 13.78 7.14 -9.44
C THR A 365 15.12 6.59 -9.94
N ALA A 366 15.47 6.84 -11.21
CA ALA A 366 16.76 6.45 -11.80
C ALA A 366 17.93 7.33 -11.30
N ASP A 367 17.70 8.61 -11.00
CA ASP A 367 18.76 9.50 -10.49
C ASP A 367 19.21 9.14 -9.06
N TYR A 368 18.31 8.63 -8.20
CA TYR A 368 18.71 8.10 -6.89
C TYR A 368 19.59 6.84 -7.00
N GLN A 369 19.64 6.16 -8.16
CA GLN A 369 20.40 4.92 -8.37
C GLN A 369 21.91 5.11 -8.54
N ARG A 370 22.43 6.34 -8.46
CA ARG A 370 23.87 6.58 -8.51
C ARG A 370 24.40 6.93 -7.12
N LEU A 371 24.82 5.93 -6.36
CA LEU A 371 25.60 6.15 -5.14
C LEU A 371 27.10 6.04 -5.47
N PRO A 372 27.98 6.76 -4.77
CA PRO A 372 29.44 6.69 -4.98
C PRO A 372 30.07 5.29 -4.74
N LEU A 373 29.28 4.30 -4.32
CA LEU A 373 29.67 2.91 -4.12
C LEU A 373 29.47 2.04 -5.38
N ASP A 374 28.84 2.57 -6.42
CA ASP A 374 28.54 1.82 -7.66
C ASP A 374 29.80 1.47 -8.47
N ASP A 375 30.88 2.25 -8.31
CA ASP A 375 32.20 1.97 -8.91
C ASP A 375 32.98 0.84 -8.18
N LEU A 376 32.49 0.40 -7.01
CA LEU A 376 33.11 -0.64 -6.17
C LEU A 376 32.23 -1.89 -6.03
N ALA A 377 31.12 -1.97 -6.76
CA ALA A 377 30.16 -3.05 -6.71
C ALA A 377 30.84 -4.40 -7.01
N PRO A 378 31.05 -5.29 -6.01
CA PRO A 378 31.60 -6.62 -6.29
C PRO A 378 30.52 -7.45 -7.00
N ASP A 379 30.93 -8.50 -7.72
CA ASP A 379 30.10 -9.38 -8.58
C ASP A 379 28.81 -9.96 -7.94
N TRP A 380 28.59 -9.78 -6.64
CA TRP A 380 27.33 -10.11 -5.98
C TRP A 380 26.22 -9.07 -6.19
N GLN A 381 26.48 -7.87 -6.74
CA GLN A 381 25.43 -6.84 -6.91
C GLN A 381 24.62 -6.98 -8.20
N THR A 382 25.09 -7.71 -9.20
CA THR A 382 24.35 -8.09 -10.40
C THR A 382 23.46 -9.31 -10.11
N PHE A 383 22.58 -9.21 -9.12
CA PHE A 383 21.50 -10.18 -8.93
C PHE A 383 20.49 -10.00 -10.08
N THR A 384 20.76 -10.73 -11.15
CA THR A 384 19.74 -11.14 -12.12
C THR A 384 19.01 -12.31 -11.47
N VAL A 385 17.70 -12.44 -11.72
CA VAL A 385 16.89 -13.64 -11.42
C VAL A 385 17.77 -14.90 -11.34
N SER A 386 17.89 -15.48 -10.16
CA SER A 386 18.90 -16.50 -9.87
C SER A 386 18.32 -17.88 -9.59
N SER A 387 16.99 -18.00 -9.48
CA SER A 387 16.35 -19.27 -9.18
C SER A 387 14.99 -19.44 -9.86
N GLU A 388 14.74 -20.68 -10.30
CA GLU A 388 13.40 -21.15 -10.61
C GLU A 388 12.97 -22.13 -9.51
N SER A 389 11.81 -21.90 -8.91
CA SER A 389 11.26 -22.77 -7.88
C SER A 389 9.84 -23.18 -8.26
N ASN A 390 9.50 -24.43 -7.98
CA ASN A 390 8.10 -24.82 -7.99
C ASN A 390 7.46 -24.40 -6.67
N ILE A 391 6.29 -23.78 -6.76
CA ILE A 391 5.37 -23.57 -5.64
C ILE A 391 4.07 -24.23 -6.07
N ASP A 392 3.73 -25.31 -5.38
CA ASP A 392 2.66 -26.24 -5.77
C ASP A 392 2.86 -26.74 -7.22
N SER A 393 1.85 -26.60 -8.08
CA SER A 393 1.88 -27.01 -9.49
C SER A 393 2.41 -25.92 -10.45
N HIS A 394 2.85 -24.78 -9.92
CA HIS A 394 3.24 -23.63 -10.71
C HIS A 394 4.74 -23.35 -10.58
N ARG A 395 5.36 -22.96 -11.70
CA ARG A 395 6.76 -22.59 -11.76
C ARG A 395 6.91 -21.10 -11.52
N PHE A 396 7.77 -20.72 -10.59
CA PHE A 396 8.07 -19.34 -10.26
C PHE A 396 9.53 -19.02 -10.56
N VAL A 397 9.76 -17.75 -10.88
CA VAL A 397 11.05 -17.19 -11.25
C VAL A 397 11.37 -16.07 -10.28
N GLY A 398 12.55 -16.09 -9.65
CA GLY A 398 12.94 -15.05 -8.70
C GLY A 398 14.29 -15.28 -8.04
N VAL A 399 14.34 -15.04 -6.73
CA VAL A 399 15.55 -15.14 -5.91
C VAL A 399 15.30 -16.00 -4.68
N GLU A 400 16.29 -16.83 -4.33
CA GLU A 400 16.31 -17.63 -3.11
C GLU A 400 17.48 -17.22 -2.22
N TYR A 401 17.20 -17.08 -0.93
CA TYR A 401 18.19 -16.82 0.11
C TYR A 401 18.19 -18.00 1.08
N SER A 402 19.37 -18.43 1.49
CA SER A 402 19.58 -19.52 2.45
C SER A 402 20.43 -19.01 3.60
N MET A 403 20.04 -19.28 4.84
CA MET A 403 20.79 -18.89 6.03
C MET A 403 20.93 -20.05 7.01
N PRO A 404 22.14 -20.32 7.54
CA PRO A 404 22.34 -21.42 8.47
C PRO A 404 21.61 -21.17 9.79
N LEU A 405 21.06 -22.23 10.37
CA LEU A 405 20.48 -22.26 11.70
C LEU A 405 21.43 -22.97 12.69
N PRO A 406 21.33 -22.68 14.01
CA PRO A 406 22.26 -23.24 15.00
C PRO A 406 22.30 -24.77 15.09
N ASN A 407 21.26 -25.46 14.64
CA ASN A 407 21.14 -26.92 14.65
C ASN A 407 21.67 -27.60 13.38
N GLY A 408 22.37 -26.85 12.51
CA GLY A 408 22.88 -27.36 11.23
C GLY A 408 21.84 -27.40 10.09
N ALA A 409 20.58 -27.05 10.37
CA ALA A 409 19.56 -26.83 9.35
C ALA A 409 19.79 -25.49 8.63
N SER A 410 19.09 -25.24 7.52
CA SER A 410 19.08 -23.93 6.86
C SER A 410 17.66 -23.38 6.72
N LEU A 411 17.49 -22.08 6.94
CA LEU A 411 16.27 -21.35 6.59
C LEU A 411 16.39 -20.84 5.16
N GLU A 412 15.52 -21.32 4.29
CA GLU A 412 15.44 -20.92 2.89
C GLU A 412 14.20 -20.07 2.63
N ILE A 413 14.39 -18.93 1.96
CA ILE A 413 13.34 -17.98 1.60
C ILE A 413 13.45 -17.67 0.11
N PHE A 414 12.45 -18.11 -0.64
CA PHE A 414 12.27 -17.80 -2.05
C PHE A 414 11.19 -16.73 -2.22
N ARG A 415 11.49 -15.71 -3.03
CA ARG A 415 10.52 -14.72 -3.51
C ARG A 415 10.60 -14.62 -5.02
N GLY A 416 9.45 -14.60 -5.70
CA GLY A 416 9.41 -14.62 -7.16
C GLY A 416 8.05 -14.32 -7.73
N VAL A 417 7.92 -14.47 -9.05
CA VAL A 417 6.67 -14.29 -9.79
C VAL A 417 6.41 -15.53 -10.65
N GLU A 418 5.15 -15.90 -10.87
CA GLU A 418 4.79 -17.03 -11.76
C GLU A 418 5.45 -16.84 -13.12
N LYS A 419 6.08 -17.89 -13.64
CA LYS A 419 6.99 -17.82 -14.80
C LYS A 419 6.37 -17.12 -16.01
N GLY A 420 5.16 -17.50 -16.38
CA GLY A 420 4.47 -16.89 -17.52
C GLY A 420 4.13 -15.42 -17.28
N MET A 421 3.78 -15.05 -16.06
CA MET A 421 3.56 -13.65 -15.67
C MET A 421 4.84 -12.84 -15.70
N TYR A 422 5.92 -13.39 -15.14
CA TYR A 422 7.24 -12.78 -15.16
C TYR A 422 7.72 -12.52 -16.59
N GLU A 423 7.65 -13.51 -17.49
CA GLU A 423 8.08 -13.38 -18.89
C GLU A 423 7.33 -12.24 -19.60
N ARG A 424 6.01 -12.14 -19.38
CA ARG A 424 5.18 -11.07 -19.96
C ARG A 424 5.54 -9.69 -19.43
N LEU A 425 5.78 -9.57 -18.12
CA LEU A 425 6.20 -8.30 -17.51
C LEU A 425 7.58 -7.87 -18.03
N ARG A 426 8.51 -8.81 -18.12
CA ARG A 426 9.87 -8.60 -18.65
C ARG A 426 9.86 -8.12 -20.10
N GLU A 427 8.88 -8.57 -20.90
CA GLU A 427 8.65 -8.15 -22.28
C GLU A 427 7.84 -6.83 -22.42
N GLY A 428 7.45 -6.18 -21.33
CA GLY A 428 6.62 -4.96 -21.40
C GLY A 428 5.12 -5.21 -21.60
N ARG A 429 4.66 -6.47 -21.61
CA ARG A 429 3.29 -6.86 -21.98
C ARG A 429 2.35 -6.91 -20.77
N VAL A 430 2.09 -5.74 -20.18
CA VAL A 430 1.34 -5.62 -18.91
C VAL A 430 -0.10 -6.13 -19.00
N SER A 431 -0.84 -5.86 -20.08
CA SER A 431 -2.20 -6.38 -20.24
C SER A 431 -2.22 -7.90 -20.36
N ALA A 432 -1.23 -8.49 -21.04
CA ALA A 432 -1.10 -9.95 -21.12
C ALA A 432 -0.81 -10.55 -19.73
N TYR A 433 0.01 -9.87 -18.93
CA TYR A 433 0.25 -10.22 -17.53
C TYR A 433 -1.05 -10.19 -16.70
N LEU A 434 -1.85 -9.13 -16.78
CA LEU A 434 -3.11 -9.01 -16.04
C LEU A 434 -4.15 -10.07 -16.44
N ARG A 435 -4.24 -10.39 -17.74
CA ARG A 435 -5.09 -11.49 -18.23
C ARG A 435 -4.66 -12.83 -17.65
N ARG A 436 -3.35 -13.09 -17.60
CA ARG A 436 -2.78 -14.32 -17.03
C ARG A 436 -3.02 -14.38 -15.52
N ALA A 437 -2.86 -13.27 -14.80
CA ALA A 437 -3.18 -13.13 -13.38
C ALA A 437 -4.64 -13.53 -13.09
N ARG A 438 -5.60 -13.04 -13.88
CA ARG A 438 -7.01 -13.47 -13.76
C ARG A 438 -7.21 -14.96 -14.01
N GLN A 439 -6.64 -15.50 -15.09
CA GLN A 439 -6.80 -16.92 -15.43
C GLN A 439 -6.33 -17.83 -14.29
N LEU A 440 -5.23 -17.45 -13.65
CA LEU A 440 -4.66 -18.21 -12.55
C LEU A 440 -5.22 -17.85 -11.17
N ARG A 441 -5.95 -16.75 -11.03
CA ARG A 441 -6.56 -16.36 -9.74
C ARG A 441 -7.40 -17.47 -9.12
N GLY A 442 -8.12 -18.23 -9.94
CA GLY A 442 -8.92 -19.38 -9.51
C GLY A 442 -8.09 -20.62 -9.18
N SER A 443 -6.95 -20.83 -9.87
CA SER A 443 -6.02 -21.92 -9.54
C SER A 443 -5.17 -21.62 -8.30
N TRP A 444 -5.08 -20.35 -7.93
CA TRP A 444 -4.46 -19.88 -6.69
C TRP A 444 -5.48 -19.57 -5.60
N ALA A 445 -6.79 -19.68 -5.90
CA ALA A 445 -7.88 -19.45 -4.95
C ALA A 445 -7.47 -20.15 -3.67
N PRO A 446 -7.44 -19.40 -2.55
CA PRO A 446 -6.54 -19.65 -1.45
C PRO A 446 -6.56 -21.14 -1.22
N VAL A 447 -5.48 -21.83 -1.60
CA VAL A 447 -5.18 -23.07 -0.93
C VAL A 447 -5.29 -22.62 0.50
N VAL A 448 -6.35 -23.04 1.17
CA VAL A 448 -6.44 -22.91 2.60
C VAL A 448 -5.12 -23.53 3.01
N THR A 449 -4.13 -22.73 3.38
CA THR A 449 -2.80 -23.23 3.71
C THR A 449 -2.83 -23.98 5.06
N GLY A 450 -4.00 -24.52 5.41
CA GLY A 450 -4.18 -25.75 6.15
C GLY A 450 -4.41 -26.90 5.17
N ALA A 451 -3.39 -27.74 5.03
CA ALA A 451 -3.35 -28.99 4.25
C ALA A 451 -2.80 -28.87 2.82
N ALA A 452 -1.53 -28.46 2.70
CA ALA A 452 -0.62 -29.37 2.00
C ALA A 452 -0.54 -30.65 2.85
N ALA A 453 -1.53 -31.54 2.71
CA ALA A 453 -1.53 -32.87 3.32
C ALA A 453 -0.38 -33.74 2.79
N ASN A 454 0.38 -33.28 1.79
CA ASN A 454 1.52 -33.98 1.19
C ASN A 454 2.77 -33.07 0.99
N GLY A 455 2.82 -31.87 1.57
CA GLY A 455 4.04 -31.03 1.53
C GLY A 455 4.97 -31.37 2.69
N PRO A 456 6.31 -31.26 2.55
CA PRO A 456 7.22 -31.47 3.66
C PRO A 456 6.84 -30.54 4.82
N GLN A 457 6.74 -31.08 6.04
CA GLN A 457 6.17 -30.43 7.25
C GLN A 457 6.89 -29.13 7.69
N HIS A 458 7.87 -28.67 6.91
CA HIS A 458 8.78 -27.57 7.21
C HIS A 458 8.69 -26.40 6.23
N GLN A 459 7.61 -26.23 5.46
CA GLN A 459 7.43 -25.08 4.55
C GLN A 459 6.15 -24.26 4.79
N ALA A 460 6.22 -22.97 4.45
CA ALA A 460 5.12 -22.02 4.38
C ALA A 460 5.14 -21.33 3.01
N VAL A 461 3.96 -21.15 2.42
CA VAL A 461 3.80 -20.61 1.07
C VAL A 461 2.71 -19.53 1.08
N SER A 462 2.91 -18.45 0.33
CA SER A 462 1.88 -17.47 -0.02
C SER A 462 2.00 -17.11 -1.49
N VAL A 463 0.87 -17.08 -2.19
CA VAL A 463 0.77 -16.63 -3.59
C VAL A 463 -0.28 -15.52 -3.67
N GLY A 464 0.11 -14.38 -4.22
CA GLY A 464 -0.77 -13.23 -4.43
C GLY A 464 -1.61 -13.35 -5.70
N SER A 465 -2.71 -12.58 -5.77
CA SER A 465 -3.55 -12.47 -6.96
C SER A 465 -2.85 -11.82 -8.17
N ASP A 466 -1.68 -11.23 -7.94
CA ASP A 466 -0.76 -10.66 -8.92
C ASP A 466 0.35 -11.64 -9.35
N GLY A 467 0.34 -12.87 -8.83
CA GLY A 467 1.34 -13.89 -9.16
C GLY A 467 2.66 -13.75 -8.43
N THR A 468 2.75 -12.85 -7.45
CA THR A 468 3.88 -12.83 -6.51
C THR A 468 3.82 -14.07 -5.61
N GLY A 469 4.94 -14.76 -5.46
CA GLY A 469 5.07 -15.96 -4.63
C GLY A 469 6.13 -15.78 -3.56
N LEU A 470 5.82 -16.21 -2.34
CA LEU A 470 6.75 -16.31 -1.22
C LEU A 470 6.74 -17.75 -0.71
N ARG A 471 7.91 -18.37 -0.61
CA ARG A 471 8.11 -19.66 0.05
C ARG A 471 9.18 -19.50 1.13
N ILE A 472 8.88 -19.99 2.33
CA ILE A 472 9.80 -20.03 3.46
C ILE A 472 9.86 -21.50 3.91
N ARG A 473 11.04 -22.11 3.99
CA ARG A 473 11.21 -23.48 4.51
C ARG A 473 12.45 -23.64 5.36
N VAL A 474 12.44 -24.64 6.24
CA VAL A 474 13.64 -25.11 6.94
C VAL A 474 14.05 -26.45 6.34
N VAL A 475 15.29 -26.55 5.88
CA VAL A 475 15.89 -27.74 5.26
C VAL A 475 16.95 -28.37 6.14
#